data_AF-A0A945L3A1-F1
#
_entry.id   AF-A0A945L3A1-F1
#
_cell.length_a   1.000
_cell.length_b   1.000
_cell.length_c   1.000
_cell.angle_alpha   90.00
_cell.angle_beta   90.00
_cell.angle_gamma   90.00
#
_symmetry.space_group_name_H-M   'P 1'
#
loop_
_entity.id
_entity.type
_entity.pdbx_description
1 polymer ?
#
loop_
_entity_poly.entity_id
_entity_poly.type
_entity_poly.pdbx_seq_one_letter_code
_entity_poly.pdbx_strand_id
1 'polypeptide(L)'
;MRDSELIDWEQLEMIFGEEEEEFDEEMGDLFREFIEDGRDRLVTLKGTVFDSNRETIARESHRLKGSSSNFGFTRVATSLANIEDNIETISPEAYQTSLTQAEVDFFASIKEVEAKYDGLRN
;
A
#
# COMPACT_ATOMS: atom_id res chain seq x y z
N MET A 1 20.70 2.81 8.20
CA MET A 1 19.66 1.97 7.57
C MET A 1 19.71 2.16 6.07
N ARG A 2 19.32 1.17 5.26
CA ARG A 2 19.05 1.45 3.85
C ARG A 2 17.74 2.20 3.83
N ASP A 3 17.77 3.46 3.39
CA ASP A 3 16.55 4.17 3.00
C ASP A 3 15.92 3.35 1.87
N SER A 4 14.92 2.56 2.21
CA SER A 4 14.15 1.86 1.21
C SER A 4 13.30 2.90 0.51
N GLU A 5 13.50 3.09 -0.80
CA GLU A 5 12.64 3.97 -1.59
C GLU A 5 11.16 3.55 -1.53
N LEU A 6 10.85 2.34 -1.02
CA LEU A 6 9.49 1.82 -0.86
C LEU A 6 8.72 2.49 0.29
N ILE A 7 9.39 2.75 1.41
CA ILE A 7 8.77 3.13 2.69
C ILE A 7 9.35 4.46 3.17
N ASP A 8 8.47 5.41 3.44
CA ASP A 8 8.73 6.54 4.31
C ASP A 8 8.72 6.06 5.76
N TRP A 9 9.92 5.76 6.28
CA TRP A 9 10.08 5.22 7.63
C TRP A 9 9.75 6.23 8.71
N GLU A 10 9.98 7.53 8.47
CA GLU A 10 9.62 8.57 9.43
C GLU A 10 8.09 8.58 9.63
N GLN A 11 7.33 8.52 8.54
CA GLN A 11 5.86 8.46 8.60
C GLN A 11 5.36 7.18 9.30
N LEU A 12 6.01 6.03 9.08
CA LEU A 12 5.63 4.78 9.73
C LEU A 12 5.97 4.81 11.22
N GLU A 13 7.15 5.27 11.60
CA GLU A 13 7.58 5.40 13.01
C GLU A 13 6.71 6.37 13.80
N MET A 14 6.10 7.38 13.16
CA MET A 14 5.09 8.23 13.81
C MET A 14 3.84 7.45 14.27
N ILE A 15 3.56 6.29 13.68
CA ILE A 15 2.43 5.41 14.05
C ILE A 15 2.90 4.29 14.99
N PHE A 16 4.06 3.69 14.71
CA PHE A 16 4.55 2.48 15.37
C PHE A 16 5.57 2.73 16.48
N GLY A 17 6.03 3.96 16.66
CA GLY A 17 7.22 4.25 17.45
C GLY A 17 8.50 3.78 16.77
N GLU A 18 9.64 4.10 17.39
CA GLU A 18 10.95 3.65 16.94
C GLU A 18 11.12 2.13 17.20
N GLU A 19 12.03 1.48 16.48
CA GLU A 19 12.31 0.03 16.62
C GLU A 19 12.71 -0.38 18.05
N GLU A 20 13.30 0.55 18.82
CA GLU A 20 13.75 0.32 20.20
C GLU A 20 12.63 0.44 21.24
N GLU A 21 11.44 0.90 20.85
CA GLU A 21 10.28 1.01 21.73
C GLU A 21 9.58 -0.35 21.92
N GLU A 22 8.88 -0.51 23.06
CA GLU A 22 8.15 -1.74 23.34
C GLU A 22 7.01 -1.89 22.33
N PHE A 23 7.07 -2.94 21.51
CA PHE A 23 6.09 -3.19 20.46
C PHE A 23 4.69 -3.39 21.06
N ASP A 24 3.76 -2.48 20.74
CA ASP A 24 2.38 -2.52 21.21
C ASP A 24 1.51 -3.47 20.35
N GLU A 25 0.72 -4.31 21.01
CA GLU A 25 -0.24 -5.21 20.34
C GLU A 25 -1.25 -4.40 19.49
N GLU A 26 -1.65 -3.20 19.93
CA GLU A 26 -2.58 -2.34 19.19
C GLU A 26 -1.97 -1.89 17.85
N MET A 27 -0.66 -1.60 17.81
CA MET A 27 0.05 -1.26 16.56
C MET A 27 0.09 -2.46 15.61
N GLY A 28 0.31 -3.65 16.16
CA GLY A 28 0.27 -4.89 15.40
C GLY A 28 -1.10 -5.14 14.76
N ASP A 29 -2.18 -4.88 15.50
CA ASP A 29 -3.54 -5.03 15.00
C ASP A 29 -3.86 -4.02 13.90
N LEU A 30 -3.49 -2.74 14.08
CA LEU A 30 -3.64 -1.70 13.05
C LEU A 30 -2.90 -2.05 11.77
N PHE A 31 -1.68 -2.59 11.87
CA PHE A 31 -0.93 -3.02 10.69
C PHE A 31 -1.60 -4.17 9.96
N ARG A 32 -2.10 -5.16 10.69
CA ARG A 32 -2.79 -6.31 10.11
C ARG A 32 -4.09 -5.90 9.44
N GLU A 33 -4.88 -5.02 10.05
CA GLU A 33 -6.09 -4.46 9.43
C GLU A 33 -5.75 -3.73 8.12
N PHE A 34 -4.69 -2.92 8.10
CA PHE A 34 -4.22 -2.27 6.88
C PHE A 34 -3.80 -3.27 5.79
N ILE A 35 -3.09 -4.34 6.16
CA ILE A 35 -2.68 -5.40 5.22
C ILE A 35 -3.90 -6.10 4.63
N GLU A 36 -4.87 -6.46 5.47
CA GLU A 36 -6.10 -7.15 5.05
C GLU A 36 -6.93 -6.27 4.11
N ASP A 37 -7.21 -5.02 4.49
CA ASP A 37 -7.90 -4.05 3.63
C ASP A 37 -7.16 -3.89 2.29
N GLY A 38 -5.84 -3.68 2.34
CA GLY A 38 -5.02 -3.50 1.15
C GLY A 38 -5.06 -4.70 0.20
N ARG A 39 -5.03 -5.93 0.73
CA ARG A 39 -5.17 -7.16 -0.08
C ARG A 39 -6.53 -7.25 -0.76
N ASP A 40 -7.61 -7.00 -0.02
CA ASP A 40 -8.98 -7.07 -0.56
C ASP A 40 -9.20 -6.07 -1.70
N ARG A 41 -8.59 -4.89 -1.57
CA ARG A 41 -8.64 -3.85 -2.61
C ARG A 41 -7.82 -4.18 -3.83
N LEU A 42 -6.61 -4.72 -3.65
CA LEU A 42 -5.80 -5.21 -4.77
C LEU A 42 -6.51 -6.33 -5.53
N VAL A 43 -7.16 -7.26 -4.81
CA VAL A 43 -8.00 -8.30 -5.42
C VAL A 43 -9.16 -7.69 -6.20
N THR A 44 -9.86 -6.71 -5.61
CA THR A 44 -10.97 -6.01 -6.26
C THR A 44 -10.52 -5.30 -7.54
N LEU A 45 -9.42 -4.55 -7.49
CA LEU A 45 -8.84 -3.84 -8.63
C LEU A 45 -8.44 -4.81 -9.76
N LYS A 46 -7.84 -5.95 -9.41
CA LYS A 46 -7.43 -6.99 -10.38
C LYS A 46 -8.62 -7.72 -10.99
N GLY A 47 -9.71 -7.91 -10.24
CA GLY A 47 -10.93 -8.56 -10.71
C GLY A 47 -11.88 -7.64 -11.51
N THR A 48 -11.64 -6.33 -11.49
CA THR A 48 -12.52 -5.34 -12.11
C THR A 48 -12.23 -5.18 -13.61
N VAL A 49 -13.29 -5.23 -14.43
CA VAL A 49 -13.17 -5.01 -15.89
C VAL A 49 -12.90 -3.53 -16.17
N PHE A 50 -11.71 -3.22 -16.67
CA PHE A 50 -11.18 -1.86 -16.82
C PHE A 50 -12.14 -0.88 -17.52
N ASP A 51 -12.54 -1.16 -18.76
CA ASP A 51 -13.30 -0.21 -19.58
C ASP A 51 -14.71 0.08 -19.04
N SER A 52 -15.28 -0.84 -18.27
CA SER A 52 -16.65 -0.72 -17.76
C SER A 52 -16.73 -0.14 -16.36
N ASN A 53 -15.59 0.01 -15.65
CA ASN A 53 -15.58 0.27 -14.21
C ASN A 53 -14.52 1.30 -13.78
N ARG A 54 -14.17 2.24 -14.67
CA ARG A 54 -13.18 3.29 -14.40
C ARG A 54 -13.44 4.03 -13.08
N GLU A 55 -14.69 4.39 -12.80
CA GLU A 55 -15.06 5.06 -11.55
C GLU A 55 -14.77 4.21 -10.30
N THR A 56 -15.06 2.91 -10.36
CA THR A 56 -14.74 1.97 -9.28
C THR A 56 -13.24 1.83 -9.11
N ILE A 57 -12.48 1.73 -10.21
CA ILE A 57 -11.03 1.65 -10.17
C ILE A 57 -10.43 2.91 -9.54
N ALA A 58 -10.90 4.10 -9.93
CA ALA A 58 -10.45 5.36 -9.36
C ALA A 58 -10.72 5.42 -7.85
N ARG A 59 -11.93 5.04 -7.42
CA ARG A 59 -12.33 5.04 -6.01
C ARG A 59 -11.51 4.05 -5.17
N GLU A 60 -11.33 2.82 -5.63
CA GLU A 60 -10.55 1.84 -4.87
C GLU A 60 -9.06 2.20 -4.85
N SER A 61 -8.53 2.74 -5.95
CA SER A 61 -7.16 3.27 -6.03
C SER A 61 -6.96 4.44 -5.06
N HIS A 62 -7.88 5.41 -5.03
CA HIS A 62 -7.84 6.56 -4.12
C HIS A 62 -7.78 6.14 -2.66
N ARG A 63 -8.68 5.23 -2.30
CA ARG A 63 -8.79 4.81 -0.90
C ARG A 63 -7.56 3.99 -0.48
N LEU A 64 -7.02 3.11 -1.34
CA LEU A 64 -5.82 2.32 -1.02
C LEU A 64 -4.56 3.20 -1.03
N LYS A 65 -4.53 4.23 -1.89
CA LYS A 65 -3.51 5.28 -1.86
C LYS A 65 -3.51 5.95 -0.50
N GLY A 66 -4.69 6.37 -0.01
CA GLY A 66 -4.82 7.03 1.29
C GLY A 66 -4.28 6.19 2.45
N SER A 67 -4.68 4.91 2.55
CA SER A 67 -4.16 4.03 3.60
C SER A 67 -2.66 3.77 3.43
N SER A 68 -2.18 3.55 2.20
CA SER A 68 -0.75 3.36 1.93
C SER A 68 0.08 4.58 2.33
N SER A 69 -0.38 5.80 1.99
CA SER A 69 0.28 7.04 2.41
C SER A 69 0.33 7.20 3.92
N ASN A 70 -0.75 6.87 4.63
CA ASN A 70 -0.79 6.97 6.09
C ASN A 70 0.28 6.07 6.75
N PHE A 71 0.47 4.84 6.24
CA PHE A 71 1.47 3.90 6.73
C PHE A 71 2.87 4.11 6.13
N GLY A 72 3.09 5.16 5.34
CA GLY A 72 4.38 5.46 4.73
C GLY A 72 4.73 4.58 3.52
N PHE A 73 3.81 3.81 2.94
CA PHE A 73 4.06 2.96 1.76
C PHE A 73 4.08 3.81 0.47
N THR A 74 5.06 4.70 0.36
CA THR A 74 5.12 5.81 -0.59
C THR A 74 5.10 5.35 -2.05
N ARG A 75 5.79 4.26 -2.38
CA ARG A 75 5.78 3.74 -3.77
C ARG A 75 4.46 3.10 -4.18
N VAL A 76 3.77 2.47 -3.23
CA VAL A 76 2.41 1.95 -3.43
C VAL A 76 1.47 3.12 -3.68
N ALA A 77 1.49 4.12 -2.80
CA ALA A 77 0.68 5.32 -2.94
C ALA A 77 0.92 6.05 -4.27
N THR A 78 2.18 6.17 -4.70
CA THR A 78 2.55 6.78 -5.99
C THR A 78 1.96 6.02 -7.18
N SER A 79 2.06 4.68 -7.17
CA SER A 79 1.51 3.86 -8.26
C SER A 79 -0.01 3.97 -8.34
N LEU A 80 -0.68 4.03 -7.19
CA LEU A 80 -2.14 4.18 -7.12
C LEU A 80 -2.60 5.59 -7.49
N ALA A 81 -1.84 6.63 -7.12
CA ALA A 81 -2.08 8.00 -7.57
C ALA A 81 -2.01 8.10 -9.10
N ASN A 82 -1.02 7.46 -9.72
CA ASN A 82 -0.91 7.43 -11.18
C ASN A 82 -2.15 6.81 -11.84
N ILE A 83 -2.73 5.76 -11.26
CA ILE A 83 -3.97 5.14 -11.76
C ILE A 83 -5.15 6.11 -11.59
N GLU A 84 -5.32 6.68 -10.39
CA GLU A 84 -6.42 7.58 -10.05
C GLU A 84 -6.42 8.84 -10.93
N ASP A 85 -5.28 9.54 -10.99
CA ASP A 85 -5.14 10.84 -11.65
C ASP A 85 -5.28 10.72 -13.18
N ASN A 86 -4.93 9.56 -13.74
CA ASN A 86 -4.95 9.32 -15.18
C ASN A 86 -6.07 8.36 -15.60
N ILE A 87 -7.05 8.06 -14.75
CA ILE A 87 -8.03 6.98 -15.03
C ILE A 87 -8.81 7.18 -16.34
N GLU A 88 -9.00 8.43 -16.77
CA GLU A 88 -9.68 8.78 -18.02
C GLU A 88 -8.80 8.57 -19.27
N THR A 89 -7.47 8.61 -19.11
CA THR A 89 -6.51 8.63 -20.23
C THR A 89 -5.53 7.46 -20.25
N ILE A 90 -5.39 6.75 -19.13
CA ILE A 90 -4.49 5.60 -18.99
C ILE A 90 -4.98 4.44 -19.87
N SER A 91 -4.04 3.78 -20.55
CA SER A 91 -4.36 2.57 -21.33
C SER A 91 -4.57 1.37 -20.39
N PRO A 92 -5.32 0.34 -20.82
CA PRO A 92 -5.48 -0.89 -20.04
C PRO A 92 -4.13 -1.53 -19.66
N GLU A 93 -3.15 -1.53 -20.56
CA GLU A 93 -1.81 -2.08 -20.33
C GLU A 93 -1.03 -1.26 -19.30
N ALA A 94 -1.10 0.07 -19.38
CA ALA A 94 -0.46 0.96 -18.42
C ALA A 94 -1.11 0.87 -17.04
N TYR A 95 -2.44 0.73 -16.97
CA TYR A 95 -3.16 0.42 -15.74
C TYR A 95 -2.67 -0.89 -15.12
N GLN A 96 -2.66 -1.98 -15.91
CA GLN A 96 -2.22 -3.29 -15.43
C GLN A 96 -0.76 -3.25 -14.94
N THR A 97 0.11 -2.53 -15.64
CA THR A 97 1.51 -2.33 -15.23
C THR A 97 1.58 -1.60 -13.89
N SER A 98 0.85 -0.50 -13.73
CA SER A 98 0.82 0.29 -12.50
C SER A 98 0.26 -0.51 -11.32
N LEU A 99 -0.82 -1.26 -11.54
CA LEU A 99 -1.43 -2.10 -10.52
C LEU A 99 -0.53 -3.26 -10.10
N THR A 100 0.15 -3.88 -11.05
CA THR A 100 1.13 -4.94 -10.75
C THR A 100 2.32 -4.38 -9.96
N GLN A 101 2.80 -3.19 -10.30
CA GLN A 101 3.86 -2.54 -9.54
C GLN A 101 3.42 -2.18 -8.12
N ALA A 102 2.19 -1.64 -7.97
CA ALA A 102 1.62 -1.35 -6.65
C ALA A 102 1.52 -2.62 -5.79
N GLU A 103 1.09 -3.75 -6.35
CA GLU A 103 1.02 -5.03 -5.65
C GLU A 103 2.40 -5.54 -5.22
N VAL A 104 3.39 -5.48 -6.11
CA VAL A 104 4.78 -5.88 -5.81
C VAL A 104 5.35 -5.01 -4.69
N ASP A 105 5.21 -3.69 -4.80
CA ASP A 105 5.75 -2.74 -3.82
C ASP A 105 5.03 -2.88 -2.47
N PHE A 106 3.72 -3.22 -2.46
CA PHE A 106 2.95 -3.45 -1.24
C PHE A 106 3.47 -4.67 -0.48
N PHE A 107 3.64 -5.81 -1.15
CA PHE A 107 4.17 -7.00 -0.48
C PHE A 107 5.65 -6.90 -0.13
N ALA A 108 6.44 -6.13 -0.90
CA ALA A 108 7.82 -5.84 -0.54
C ALA A 108 7.88 -4.99 0.74
N SER A 109 7.04 -3.95 0.83
CA SER A 109 6.97 -3.07 1.99
C SER A 109 6.55 -3.83 3.25
N ILE A 110 5.53 -4.70 3.18
CA ILE A 110 5.13 -5.55 4.31
C ILE A 110 6.32 -6.35 4.85
N LYS A 111 7.07 -7.02 3.96
CA LYS A 111 8.23 -7.83 4.36
C LYS A 111 9.33 -7.01 5.02
N GLU A 112 9.52 -5.76 4.60
CA GLU A 112 10.50 -4.88 5.22
C GLU A 112 10.06 -4.42 6.60
N VAL A 113 8.79 -4.07 6.79
CA VAL A 113 8.24 -3.70 8.10
C VAL A 113 8.28 -4.88 9.06
N GLU A 114 7.82 -6.07 8.63
CA GLU A 114 7.92 -7.31 9.42
C GLU A 114 9.37 -7.72 9.70
N ALA A 115 10.34 -7.28 8.87
CA ALA A 115 11.74 -7.56 9.13
C ALA A 115 12.37 -6.61 10.16
N LYS A 116 11.80 -5.42 10.33
CA LYS A 116 12.23 -4.40 11.29
C LYS A 116 11.56 -4.59 12.65
N TYR A 117 10.26 -4.86 12.68
CA TYR A 117 9.51 -5.04 13.92
C TYR A 117 9.25 -6.53 14.15
N ASP A 118 10.09 -7.16 14.97
CA ASP A 118 9.98 -8.59 15.29
C ASP A 118 8.61 -8.96 15.90
N GLY A 119 7.93 -8.03 16.59
CA GLY A 119 6.58 -8.22 17.14
C GLY A 119 5.47 -8.43 16.09
N LEU A 120 5.75 -8.14 14.81
CA LEU A 120 4.85 -8.43 13.69
C LEU A 120 5.03 -9.84 13.12
N ARG A 121 6.14 -10.52 13.45
CA ARG A 121 6.46 -11.88 12.98
C ARG A 121 5.79 -12.91 13.88
N ASN A 122 4.48 -13.11 13.72
CA ASN A 122 3.76 -14.25 14.31
C ASN A 122 3.71 -15.45 13.35
#